data_AF-A0A7W9SUM9-F1
#
_entry.id   AF-A0A7W9SUM9-F1
#
_cell.length_a   1.000
_cell.length_b   1.000
_cell.length_c   1.000
_cell.angle_alpha   90.00
_cell.angle_beta   90.00
_cell.angle_gamma   90.00
#
_symmetry.space_group_name_H-M   'P 1'
#
loop_
_entity.id
_entity.type
_entity.pdbx_description
1 polymer ?
#
loop_
_entity_poly.entity_id
_entity_poly.type
_entity_poly.pdbx_seq_one_letter_code
_entity_poly.pdbx_strand_id
1 'polypeptide(L)'
;MTQGLLVLTLVVCCVPAILTLAWTVHRALGRLCERHAKRFCQRSGLEVSRTRWQPQLEPTGVKTEFTLVQLDCFDSQKHRRLILLSVWPFGVRKLLSDEEYQRGYDEQWPVQGA
;
A
#
# COMPACT_ATOMS: atom_id res chain seq x y z
N MET A 1 -17.02 -8.50 -42.93
CA MET A 1 -15.56 -8.35 -42.67
C MET A 1 -15.23 -7.08 -41.89
N THR A 2 -15.92 -5.96 -42.10
CA THR A 2 -15.71 -4.67 -41.37
C THR A 2 -16.05 -4.74 -39.87
N GLN A 3 -17.12 -5.44 -39.49
CA GLN A 3 -17.50 -5.58 -38.07
C GLN A 3 -16.48 -6.34 -37.23
N GLY A 4 -15.87 -7.41 -37.76
CA GLY A 4 -14.82 -8.15 -37.05
C GLY A 4 -13.55 -7.34 -36.85
N LEU A 5 -13.19 -6.51 -37.85
CA LEU A 5 -12.05 -5.60 -37.78
C LEU A 5 -12.28 -4.49 -36.74
N LEU A 6 -13.48 -3.90 -36.69
CA LEU A 6 -13.85 -2.91 -35.68
C LEU A 6 -13.81 -3.48 -34.25
N VAL A 7 -14.32 -4.70 -34.05
CA VAL A 7 -14.28 -5.36 -32.73
C VAL A 7 -12.83 -5.65 -32.34
N LEU A 8 -12.00 -6.14 -33.26
CA LEU A 8 -10.58 -6.39 -33.00
C LEU A 8 -9.85 -5.10 -32.60
N THR A 9 -10.06 -4.00 -33.34
CA THR A 9 -9.45 -2.70 -33.01
C THR A 9 -9.92 -2.18 -31.65
N LEU A 10 -11.22 -2.29 -31.35
CA LEU A 10 -11.76 -1.93 -30.05
C LEU A 10 -11.12 -2.75 -28.93
N VAL A 11 -11.02 -4.06 -29.06
CA VAL A 11 -10.40 -4.91 -28.03
C VAL A 11 -8.92 -4.55 -27.84
N VAL A 12 -8.17 -4.40 -28.93
CA VAL A 12 -6.74 -4.08 -28.90
C VAL A 12 -6.46 -2.71 -28.28
N CYS A 13 -7.36 -1.73 -28.43
CA CYS A 13 -7.20 -0.41 -27.82
C CYS A 13 -7.78 -0.33 -26.40
N CYS A 14 -8.99 -0.86 -26.18
CA CYS A 14 -9.71 -0.76 -24.92
C CYS A 14 -9.07 -1.61 -23.82
N VAL A 15 -8.58 -2.81 -24.11
CA VAL A 15 -8.00 -3.69 -23.08
C VAL A 15 -6.74 -3.04 -22.46
N PRO A 16 -5.74 -2.56 -23.21
CA PRO A 16 -4.61 -1.85 -22.63
C PRO A 16 -4.99 -0.57 -21.90
N ALA A 17 -5.98 0.18 -22.42
CA ALA A 17 -6.47 1.38 -21.75
C ALA A 17 -7.09 1.06 -20.38
N ILE A 18 -7.88 -0.01 -20.29
CA ILE A 18 -8.48 -0.47 -19.03
C ILE A 18 -7.40 -0.94 -18.06
N LEU A 19 -6.41 -1.71 -18.52
CA LEU A 19 -5.32 -2.19 -17.66
C LEU A 19 -4.47 -1.04 -17.10
N THR A 20 -4.15 -0.04 -17.93
CA THR A 20 -3.40 1.15 -17.48
C THR A 20 -4.23 1.99 -16.51
N LEU A 21 -5.53 2.17 -16.77
CA LEU A 21 -6.43 2.85 -15.83
C LEU A 21 -6.53 2.10 -14.50
N ALA A 22 -6.70 0.78 -14.51
CA ALA A 22 -6.73 -0.03 -13.30
C ALA A 22 -5.42 0.06 -12.51
N TRP A 23 -4.28 0.03 -13.20
CA TRP A 23 -2.95 0.18 -12.57
C TRP A 23 -2.77 1.55 -11.93
N THR A 24 -3.15 2.62 -12.63
CA THR A 24 -3.05 3.99 -12.11
C THR A 24 -3.95 4.20 -10.90
N VAL A 25 -5.19 3.69 -10.94
CA VAL A 25 -6.12 3.70 -9.80
C VAL A 25 -5.53 2.92 -8.62
N HIS A 26 -4.96 1.73 -8.86
CA HIS A 26 -4.34 0.93 -7.80
C HIS A 26 -3.18 1.67 -7.13
N ARG A 27 -2.29 2.30 -7.91
CA ARG A 27 -1.19 3.12 -7.38
C ARG A 27 -1.69 4.39 -6.68
N ALA A 28 -2.76 5.02 -7.16
CA ALA A 28 -3.35 6.18 -6.53
C ALA A 28 -3.97 5.83 -5.16
N LEU A 29 -4.67 4.70 -5.07
CA LEU A 29 -5.23 4.17 -3.82
C LEU A 29 -4.13 3.84 -2.80
N GLY A 30 -3.05 3.16 -3.23
CA GLY A 30 -1.90 2.88 -2.36
C GLY A 30 -1.30 4.16 -1.76
N ARG A 31 -1.09 5.20 -2.58
CA ARG A 31 -0.59 6.51 -2.13
C ARG A 31 -1.57 7.23 -1.21
N LEU A 32 -2.88 7.10 -1.42
CA LEU A 32 -3.89 7.67 -0.55
C LEU A 32 -3.85 7.00 0.84
N CYS A 33 -3.81 5.66 0.88
CA CYS A 33 -3.67 4.90 2.12
C CYS A 33 -2.38 5.28 2.87
N GLU A 34 -1.27 5.42 2.15
CA GLU A 34 0.01 5.87 2.72
C GLU A 34 -0.11 7.25 3.39
N ARG A 35 -0.79 8.20 2.75
CA ARG A 35 -1.03 9.52 3.32
C ARG A 35 -1.90 9.47 4.57
N HIS A 36 -2.94 8.62 4.59
CA HIS A 36 -3.77 8.43 5.78
C HIS A 36 -2.96 7.86 6.95
N ALA A 37 -2.14 6.85 6.68
CA ALA A 37 -1.24 6.25 7.65
C ALA A 37 -0.23 7.27 8.21
N LYS A 38 0.44 8.03 7.34
CA LYS A 38 1.38 9.07 7.75
C LYS A 38 0.73 10.14 8.63
N ARG A 39 -0.45 10.62 8.23
CA ARG A 39 -1.22 11.59 9.03
C ARG A 39 -1.62 11.03 10.39
N PHE A 40 -1.94 9.74 10.47
CA PHE A 40 -2.25 9.09 11.74
C PHE A 40 -1.02 9.06 12.65
N CYS A 41 0.14 8.62 12.16
CA CYS A 41 1.39 8.60 12.93
C CYS A 41 1.84 10.01 13.38
N GLN A 42 1.76 11.00 12.49
CA GLN A 42 2.10 12.40 12.81
C GLN A 42 1.22 12.96 13.93
N ARG A 43 -0.08 12.64 13.94
CA ARG A 43 -0.99 13.05 15.02
C ARG A 43 -0.68 12.37 16.35
N SER A 44 -0.10 11.19 16.32
CA SER A 44 0.36 10.46 17.51
C SER A 44 1.75 10.90 18.00
N GLY A 45 2.36 11.92 17.41
CA GLY A 45 3.68 12.43 17.81
C GLY A 45 4.86 11.62 17.27
N LEU A 46 4.63 10.81 16.23
CA LEU A 46 5.64 9.95 15.63
C LEU A 46 6.19 10.57 14.35
N GLU A 47 7.52 10.57 14.21
CA GLU A 47 8.20 11.03 13.00
C GLU A 47 8.37 9.86 12.01
N VAL A 48 7.73 9.94 10.85
CA VAL A 48 7.77 8.86 9.86
C VAL A 48 9.05 8.96 9.03
N SER A 49 9.87 7.91 9.07
CA SER A 49 11.11 7.79 8.29
C SER A 49 10.88 7.06 6.97
N ARG A 50 10.32 5.85 7.04
CA ARG A 50 10.05 5.02 5.86
C ARG A 50 8.61 4.52 5.87
N THR A 51 8.07 4.27 4.69
CA THR A 51 6.71 3.76 4.55
C THR A 51 6.66 2.74 3.43
N ARG A 52 5.91 1.68 3.66
CA ARG A 52 5.61 0.63 2.69
C ARG A 52 4.13 0.32 2.75
N TRP A 53 3.53 0.06 1.61
CA TRP A 53 2.18 -0.45 1.54
C TRP A 53 2.15 -1.76 0.78
N GLN A 54 1.26 -2.65 1.19
CA GLN A 54 1.04 -3.95 0.55
C GLN A 54 -0.44 -4.31 0.67
N PRO A 55 -0.99 -5.11 -0.25
CA PRO A 55 -2.34 -5.62 -0.11
C PRO A 55 -2.44 -6.44 1.19
N GLN A 56 -3.52 -6.24 1.95
CA GLN A 56 -3.81 -7.13 3.07
C GLN A 56 -4.34 -8.45 2.51
N LEU A 57 -3.66 -9.55 2.84
CA LEU A 57 -4.09 -10.90 2.49
C LEU A 57 -4.65 -11.57 3.74
N GLU A 58 -5.76 -12.27 3.59
CA GLU A 58 -6.23 -13.22 4.59
C GLU A 58 -5.26 -14.42 4.68
N PRO A 59 -5.33 -15.21 5.77
CA PRO A 59 -4.56 -16.46 5.91
C PRO A 59 -4.80 -17.44 4.75
N THR A 60 -5.97 -17.34 4.11
CA THR A 60 -6.36 -18.09 2.92
C THR A 60 -5.68 -17.62 1.63
N GLY A 61 -4.92 -16.51 1.67
CA GLY A 61 -4.28 -15.88 0.52
C GLY A 61 -5.21 -14.95 -0.27
N VAL A 62 -6.46 -14.78 0.15
CA VAL A 62 -7.42 -13.91 -0.53
C VAL A 62 -7.14 -12.45 -0.20
N LYS A 63 -7.09 -11.59 -1.23
CA LYS A 63 -6.93 -10.15 -1.06
C LYS A 63 -8.18 -9.54 -0.43
N THR A 64 -7.99 -8.83 0.67
CA THR A 64 -9.08 -8.09 1.32
C THR A 64 -9.23 -6.70 0.71
N GLU A 65 -10.28 -5.99 1.15
CA GLU A 65 -10.52 -4.59 0.78
C GLU A 65 -9.53 -3.60 1.42
N PHE A 66 -8.66 -4.07 2.32
CA PHE A 66 -7.74 -3.23 3.09
C PHE A 66 -6.32 -3.26 2.53
N THR A 67 -5.61 -2.16 2.76
CA THR A 67 -4.19 -2.03 2.46
C THR A 67 -3.43 -2.05 3.78
N LEU A 68 -2.45 -2.95 3.90
CA LEU A 68 -1.49 -2.90 4.99
C LEU A 68 -0.48 -1.81 4.69
N VAL A 69 -0.31 -0.89 5.63
CA VAL A 69 0.73 0.14 5.58
C VAL A 69 1.67 -0.06 6.76
N GLN A 70 2.91 -0.40 6.46
CA GLN A 70 4.01 -0.49 7.42
C GLN A 70 4.73 0.85 7.43
N LEU A 71 4.83 1.45 8.62
CA LEU A 71 5.55 2.70 8.85
C LEU A 71 6.70 2.44 9.81
N ASP A 72 7.87 2.84 9.37
CA ASP A 72 9.05 2.95 10.21
C ASP A 72 9.08 4.36 10.78
N CYS A 73 8.88 4.48 12.08
CA CYS A 73 8.69 5.74 12.77
C CYS A 73 9.69 5.91 13.90
N PHE A 74 9.95 7.15 14.29
CA PHE A 74 10.66 7.50 15.51
C PHE A 74 9.70 8.13 16.51
N ASP A 75 9.77 7.67 17.76
CA ASP A 75 9.10 8.35 18.89
C ASP A 75 9.87 9.62 19.28
N SER A 76 9.22 10.48 20.07
CA SER A 76 9.78 11.66 20.73
C SER A 76 11.12 11.41 21.45
N GLN A 77 11.33 10.17 21.94
CA GLN A 77 12.58 9.72 22.57
C GLN A 77 13.63 9.20 21.57
N LYS A 78 13.41 9.37 20.25
CA LYS A 78 14.20 8.84 19.13
C LYS A 78 14.31 7.30 19.09
N HIS A 79 13.39 6.60 19.75
CA HIS A 79 13.30 5.14 19.64
C HIS A 79 12.58 4.79 18.34
N ARG A 80 13.17 3.87 17.56
CA ARG A 80 12.61 3.42 16.28
C ARG A 80 11.51 2.41 16.55
N ARG A 81 10.33 2.62 15.95
CA ARG A 81 9.15 1.77 16.06
C ARG A 81 8.64 1.38 14.69
N LEU A 82 8.17 0.14 14.59
CA LEU A 82 7.51 -0.37 13.40
C LEU A 82 6.01 -0.44 13.66
N ILE A 83 5.26 0.35 12.90
CA ILE A 83 3.81 0.45 13.04
C ILE A 83 3.16 -0.17 11.82
N LEU A 84 2.29 -1.15 12.06
CA LEU A 84 1.50 -1.80 11.02
C LEU A 84 0.05 -1.33 11.13
N LEU A 85 -0.43 -0.63 10.11
CA LEU A 85 -1.80 -0.15 10.01
C LEU A 85 -2.57 -0.91 8.93
N SER A 86 -3.81 -1.28 9.23
CA SER A 86 -4.81 -1.63 8.23
C SER A 86 -5.56 -0.37 7.81
N VAL A 87 -5.42 -0.01 6.54
CA VAL A 87 -5.89 1.27 5.99
C VAL A 87 -6.85 1.01 4.83
N TRP A 88 -7.98 1.71 4.86
CA TRP A 88 -8.96 1.75 3.79
C TRP A 88 -8.85 3.11 3.08
N PRO A 89 -9.35 3.28 1.84
CA PRO A 89 -9.27 4.55 1.12
C PRO A 89 -9.92 5.73 1.86
N PHE A 90 -10.84 5.44 2.78
CA PHE A 90 -11.53 6.44 3.61
C PHE A 90 -10.89 6.67 4.98
N GLY A 91 -9.81 5.95 5.32
CA GLY A 91 -9.06 6.18 6.55
C GLY A 91 -8.44 4.95 7.18
N VAL A 92 -7.71 5.17 8.28
CA VAL A 92 -7.11 4.11 9.08
C VAL A 92 -8.20 3.38 9.84
N ARG A 93 -8.27 2.06 9.69
CA ARG A 93 -9.29 1.22 10.34
C ARG A 93 -8.80 0.63 11.64
N LYS A 94 -7.57 0.10 11.64
CA LYS A 94 -7.02 -0.61 12.79
C LYS A 94 -5.50 -0.51 12.83
N LEU A 95 -4.97 -0.34 14.04
CA LEU A 95 -3.57 -0.59 14.36
C LEU A 95 -3.41 -2.10 14.59
N LEU A 96 -2.65 -2.77 13.75
CA LEU A 96 -2.43 -4.22 13.83
C LEU A 96 -1.25 -4.58 14.71
N SER A 97 -0.19 -3.77 14.68
CA SER A 97 0.98 -3.94 15.53
C SER A 97 1.67 -2.58 15.73
N ASP A 98 2.18 -2.37 16.94
CA ASP A 98 3.06 -1.27 17.36
C ASP A 98 4.20 -1.94 18.14
N GLU A 99 5.24 -2.31 17.41
CA GLU A 99 6.39 -3.03 17.93
C GLU A 99 7.64 -2.15 17.89
N GLU A 100 8.53 -2.36 18.86
CA GLU A 100 9.85 -1.76 18.82
C GLU A 100 10.65 -2.35 17.64
N TYR A 101 11.34 -1.48 16.89
CA TYR A 101 11.99 -1.88 15.65
C TYR A 101 13.15 -2.82 15.93
N GLN A 102 13.01 -4.10 15.58
CA GLN A 102 14.11 -5.07 15.68
C GLN A 102 15.10 -4.91 14.51
N ARG A 103 16.40 -5.01 14.82
CA ARG A 103 17.50 -4.83 13.87
C ARG A 103 17.42 -5.78 12.65
N GLY A 104 16.77 -6.94 12.79
CA GLY A 104 16.56 -7.89 11.70
C GLY A 104 15.60 -7.41 10.60
N TYR A 105 14.74 -6.42 10.90
CA TYR A 105 13.82 -5.88 9.88
C TYR A 105 14.53 -5.13 8.77
N ASP A 106 15.72 -4.56 9.02
CA ASP A 106 16.51 -3.88 7.99
C ASP A 106 16.99 -4.87 6.90
N GLU A 107 17.22 -6.14 7.24
CA GLU A 107 17.57 -7.19 6.26
C GLU A 107 16.38 -7.58 5.37
N GLN A 108 15.16 -7.40 5.88
CA GLN A 108 13.92 -7.53 5.11
C GLN A 108 13.54 -6.23 4.38
N TRP A 109 14.41 -5.20 4.40
CA TRP A 109 14.10 -3.85 3.94
C TRP A 109 15.25 -3.15 3.16
N PRO A 110 15.26 -3.15 1.81
CA PRO A 110 14.59 -4.03 0.85
C PRO A 110 15.58 -4.90 0.04
N VAL A 111 15.12 -6.06 -0.44
CA VAL A 111 15.64 -6.69 -1.67
C VAL A 111 14.63 -6.37 -2.78
N GLN A 112 14.93 -5.39 -3.61
CA GLN A 112 14.25 -5.22 -4.88
C GLN A 112 14.71 -6.35 -5.80
N GLY A 113 13.80 -7.27 -6.13
CA GLY A 113 14.08 -8.40 -6.99
C GLY A 113 12.79 -8.95 -7.60
N ALA A 114 12.13 -8.12 -8.42
CA ALA A 114 11.26 -8.51 -9.52
C ALA A 114 10.87 -7.25 -10.34
#